data_AF-A0A3A8JRK3-F1
#
_entry.id   AF-A0A3A8JRK3-F1
#
_cell.length_a   1.000
_cell.length_b   1.000
_cell.length_c   1.000
_cell.angle_alpha   90.00
_cell.angle_beta   90.00
_cell.angle_gamma   90.00
#
_symmetry.space_group_name_H-M   'P 1'
#
loop_
_entity.id
_entity.type
_entity.pdbx_description
1 polymer ?
#
loop_
_entity_poly.entity_id
_entity_poly.type
_entity_poly.pdbx_seq_one_letter_code
_entity_poly.pdbx_strand_id
1 'polypeptide(L)'
;MSLSYWKSWVVVPLMCCFACGPAITPTELEMPEDGVEASQSSAVVVSGGSLLSARYQHTATLLGNGKVLVAGGGTPSGEMATTELYDPATLTSSSGPSMATARRSHTATQLQDGSVLVVAGIGGSVIASAERYLPGTNTWTAAAPLPRNSYGHSATLLADGRVLVVGGVGIVTNAHLYTPSTNTWAATGSLNAGMMGHAAVRLADGRVLVAGGGNYTTSSSNHAEIWDPATGAWTTVASMNTGRNGHTLHLLANGKALVTGYARAAELYDPATNTWTNTGSTAVTHSSAPSVVRPDGSILMAGGSFNTYGVELYTPATAGWITLGAITQGRTDHPTIALADGRVLFIAGTTYNAQGNMQALSSVEVYDPTATCAPTTCTAQGKNCGTISDGCGATLNCGTCSTGQTCGGNNVCSCTPTTCAAQGKNCGTISNGCGGTLSCGACGTGQTCGSNNVCVASAPSCSHNVCTTGAALPRTCSGCVNTVCSQDPYCCNTAWDSLCVSEASQWCAIAQPGCVTPM
;
A
#
# COMPACT_ATOMS: atom_id res chain seq x y z
N MET A 1 12.95 72.68 -31.06
CA MET A 1 11.79 73.03 -31.93
C MET A 1 10.56 72.29 -31.42
N SER A 2 9.33 72.75 -31.74
CA SER A 2 7.98 72.31 -31.27
C SER A 2 7.86 71.07 -30.36
N LEU A 3 7.17 71.04 -29.21
CA LEU A 3 5.88 71.61 -28.73
C LEU A 3 4.60 71.09 -29.44
N SER A 4 4.04 70.00 -28.89
CA SER A 4 2.62 69.55 -28.85
C SER A 4 2.55 68.20 -28.05
N TYR A 5 1.71 67.90 -27.04
CA TYR A 5 0.75 68.61 -26.16
C TYR A 5 -0.76 68.47 -26.48
N TRP A 6 -1.58 68.25 -25.42
CA TRP A 6 -3.06 68.06 -25.34
C TRP A 6 -3.62 66.71 -25.87
N LYS A 7 -4.65 66.06 -25.28
CA LYS A 7 -5.43 66.33 -24.04
C LYS A 7 -6.07 65.03 -23.48
N SER A 8 -6.28 64.94 -22.16
CA SER A 8 -7.04 63.85 -21.52
C SER A 8 -8.56 64.04 -21.68
N TRP A 9 -9.31 62.93 -21.72
CA TRP A 9 -10.75 62.90 -21.43
C TRP A 9 -11.11 61.71 -20.53
N VAL A 10 -11.81 61.99 -19.44
CA VAL A 10 -12.48 61.00 -18.59
C VAL A 10 -13.94 60.94 -19.01
N VAL A 11 -14.52 59.74 -19.10
CA VAL A 11 -15.98 59.57 -19.20
C VAL A 11 -16.43 58.51 -18.21
N VAL A 12 -17.17 58.97 -17.20
CA VAL A 12 -18.05 58.17 -16.34
C VAL A 12 -19.40 58.89 -16.39
N PRO A 13 -20.45 58.23 -16.89
CA PRO A 13 -21.58 57.89 -16.02
C PRO A 13 -22.18 56.51 -16.40
N LEU A 14 -23.25 55.98 -15.80
CA LEU A 14 -24.20 56.55 -14.83
C LEU A 14 -24.63 55.48 -13.82
N MET A 15 -24.77 55.86 -12.55
CA MET A 15 -25.30 54.99 -11.49
C MET A 15 -26.75 55.39 -11.20
N CYS A 16 -27.72 54.58 -11.62
CA CYS A 16 -29.13 54.78 -11.28
C CYS A 16 -29.50 53.92 -10.06
N CYS A 17 -29.92 54.58 -8.98
CA CYS A 17 -30.44 53.93 -7.78
C CYS A 17 -31.94 54.20 -7.66
N PHE A 18 -32.73 53.17 -7.37
CA PHE A 18 -34.12 53.28 -6.91
C PHE A 18 -34.32 52.36 -5.69
N ALA A 19 -35.27 52.72 -4.82
CA ALA A 19 -35.14 52.45 -3.39
C ALA A 19 -35.99 51.30 -2.83
N CYS A 20 -35.50 50.75 -1.71
CA CYS A 20 -36.23 50.13 -0.58
C CYS A 20 -37.42 49.20 -0.86
N GLY A 21 -37.17 47.89 -0.72
CA GLY A 21 -38.12 46.90 -0.20
C GLY A 21 -37.58 46.29 1.11
N PRO A 22 -38.41 45.68 1.98
CA PRO A 22 -38.02 45.38 3.36
C PRO A 22 -37.03 44.21 3.49
N ALA A 23 -36.24 44.24 4.57
CA ALA A 23 -35.36 43.14 4.94
C ALA A 23 -36.17 41.90 5.34
N ILE A 24 -35.79 40.74 4.81
CA ILE A 24 -36.34 39.43 5.17
C ILE A 24 -35.25 38.71 5.98
N THR A 25 -35.61 38.21 7.16
CA THR A 25 -34.71 37.38 7.98
C THR A 25 -34.37 36.07 7.25
N PRO A 26 -33.13 35.56 7.35
CA PRO A 26 -32.81 34.25 6.80
C PRO A 26 -33.55 33.16 7.59
N THR A 27 -34.68 32.71 7.06
CA THR A 27 -35.29 31.45 7.47
C THR A 27 -34.37 30.31 7.05
N GLU A 28 -34.09 29.43 8.02
CA GLU A 28 -33.35 28.19 7.87
C GLU A 28 -33.96 27.32 6.77
N LEU A 29 -33.33 27.32 5.59
CA LEU A 29 -33.61 26.36 4.53
C LEU A 29 -32.64 25.21 4.71
N GLU A 30 -33.11 24.15 5.38
CA GLU A 30 -32.46 22.85 5.36
C GLU A 30 -32.33 22.40 3.89
N MET A 31 -31.13 22.53 3.33
CA MET A 31 -30.79 21.80 2.12
C MET A 31 -30.75 20.31 2.48
N PRO A 32 -31.40 19.43 1.71
CA PRO A 32 -31.32 18.00 2.00
C PRO A 32 -29.85 17.57 1.95
N GLU A 33 -29.43 16.78 2.93
CA GLU A 33 -28.19 16.00 2.81
C GLU A 33 -28.42 14.91 1.76
N ASP A 34 -28.23 15.27 0.49
CA ASP A 34 -27.98 14.33 -0.60
C ASP A 34 -26.65 13.63 -0.26
N GLY A 35 -26.76 12.61 0.57
CA GLY A 35 -25.66 11.79 1.04
C GLY A 35 -24.97 11.15 -0.15
N VAL A 36 -23.84 11.74 -0.56
CA VAL A 36 -22.86 11.07 -1.41
C VAL A 36 -22.35 9.89 -0.59
N GLU A 37 -22.97 8.72 -0.78
CA GLU A 37 -22.43 7.46 -0.31
C GLU A 37 -21.01 7.36 -0.85
N ALA A 38 -20.03 7.48 0.05
CA ALA A 38 -18.63 7.28 -0.28
C ALA A 38 -18.47 5.80 -0.66
N SER A 39 -18.60 5.50 -1.95
CA SER A 39 -18.57 4.15 -2.51
C SER A 39 -17.31 3.44 -2.02
N GLN A 40 -17.49 2.51 -1.09
CA GLN A 40 -16.39 1.97 -0.30
C GLN A 40 -15.37 1.32 -1.25
N SER A 41 -14.10 1.68 -1.11
CA SER A 41 -13.05 1.30 -2.04
C SER A 41 -12.64 -0.16 -1.85
N SER A 42 -13.53 -1.08 -2.24
CA SER A 42 -13.20 -2.47 -2.55
C SER A 42 -11.90 -2.50 -3.34
N ALA A 43 -10.94 -3.33 -2.96
CA ALA A 43 -9.61 -3.35 -3.56
C ALA A 43 -9.66 -3.62 -5.08
N VAL A 44 -9.70 -2.54 -5.87
CA VAL A 44 -9.78 -2.57 -7.35
C VAL A 44 -8.46 -3.05 -7.98
N VAL A 45 -7.43 -3.31 -7.17
CA VAL A 45 -6.19 -3.98 -7.58
C VAL A 45 -6.14 -5.38 -6.98
N VAL A 46 -5.98 -6.37 -7.86
CA VAL A 46 -5.81 -7.78 -7.51
C VAL A 46 -4.46 -8.32 -8.01
N SER A 47 -4.04 -9.48 -7.48
CA SER A 47 -2.82 -10.15 -7.96
C SER A 47 -3.00 -10.65 -9.39
N GLY A 48 -2.05 -10.30 -10.25
CA GLY A 48 -1.93 -10.82 -11.61
C GLY A 48 -1.02 -12.04 -11.73
N GLY A 49 -0.64 -12.67 -10.60
CA GLY A 49 0.40 -13.69 -10.58
C GLY A 49 1.79 -13.08 -10.77
N SER A 50 2.65 -13.77 -11.53
CA SER A 50 4.04 -13.37 -11.70
C SER A 50 4.64 -13.73 -13.06
N LEU A 51 5.69 -13.01 -13.42
CA LEU A 51 6.72 -13.41 -14.38
C LEU A 51 7.56 -14.57 -13.85
N LEU A 52 8.12 -15.36 -14.75
CA LEU A 52 9.13 -16.40 -14.47
C LEU A 52 10.43 -15.76 -13.97
N SER A 53 10.81 -14.60 -14.51
CA SER A 53 11.99 -13.83 -14.09
C SER A 53 11.61 -12.43 -13.63
N ALA A 54 12.12 -12.03 -12.47
CA ALA A 54 12.04 -10.64 -12.02
C ALA A 54 12.87 -9.72 -12.93
N ARG A 55 12.36 -8.53 -13.28
CA ARG A 55 13.00 -7.63 -14.25
C ARG A 55 12.49 -6.18 -14.18
N TYR A 56 13.39 -5.23 -14.46
CA TYR A 56 13.07 -3.79 -14.62
C TYR A 56 13.63 -3.23 -15.92
N GLN A 57 13.19 -2.03 -16.33
CA GLN A 57 13.58 -1.38 -17.61
C GLN A 57 13.41 -2.30 -18.84
N HIS A 58 12.42 -3.21 -18.73
CA HIS A 58 11.94 -4.08 -19.80
C HIS A 58 10.78 -3.39 -20.53
N THR A 59 10.40 -3.94 -21.68
CA THR A 59 9.18 -3.50 -22.39
C THR A 59 8.10 -4.57 -22.29
N ALA A 60 6.86 -4.15 -22.06
CA ALA A 60 5.68 -4.97 -22.30
C ALA A 60 4.97 -4.51 -23.58
N THR A 61 4.35 -5.42 -24.31
CA THR A 61 3.57 -5.10 -25.52
C THR A 61 2.41 -6.08 -25.66
N LEU A 62 1.18 -5.57 -25.69
CA LEU A 62 -0.01 -6.37 -25.94
C LEU A 62 0.00 -6.89 -27.38
N LEU A 63 -0.11 -8.20 -27.55
CA LEU A 63 -0.16 -8.86 -28.86
C LEU A 63 -1.62 -9.02 -29.31
N GLY A 64 -1.85 -9.13 -30.63
CA GLY A 64 -3.18 -9.33 -31.20
C GLY A 64 -3.88 -10.64 -30.82
N ASN A 65 -3.23 -11.52 -30.05
CA ASN A 65 -3.82 -12.72 -29.45
C ASN A 65 -4.15 -12.56 -27.95
N GLY A 66 -4.11 -11.34 -27.41
CA GLY A 66 -4.44 -11.02 -26.01
C GLY A 66 -3.31 -11.29 -25.00
N LYS A 67 -2.25 -12.01 -25.38
CA LYS A 67 -1.05 -12.18 -24.53
C LYS A 67 -0.18 -10.92 -24.55
N VAL A 68 0.62 -10.73 -23.52
CA VAL A 68 1.60 -9.64 -23.43
C VAL A 68 3.00 -10.20 -23.63
N LEU A 69 3.70 -9.71 -24.65
CA LEU A 69 5.14 -9.92 -24.81
C LEU A 69 5.88 -9.08 -23.78
N VAL A 70 6.65 -9.72 -22.92
CA VAL A 70 7.55 -9.10 -21.95
C VAL A 70 8.98 -9.36 -22.42
N ALA A 71 9.70 -8.32 -22.84
CA ALA A 71 10.99 -8.45 -23.51
C ALA A 71 12.12 -7.69 -22.81
N GLY A 72 13.23 -8.40 -22.56
CA GLY A 72 14.47 -7.83 -22.03
C GLY A 72 14.33 -7.26 -20.62
N GLY A 73 14.96 -6.11 -20.39
CA GLY A 73 15.17 -5.53 -19.08
C GLY A 73 16.44 -6.07 -18.40
N GLY A 74 16.52 -5.90 -17.10
CA GLY A 74 17.61 -6.41 -16.29
C GLY A 74 17.23 -6.65 -14.84
N THR A 75 18.20 -7.17 -14.09
CA THR A 75 18.20 -7.24 -12.64
C THR A 75 19.50 -6.58 -12.13
N PRO A 76 19.70 -6.45 -10.80
CA PRO A 76 20.99 -6.00 -10.27
C PRO A 76 22.21 -6.86 -10.64
N SER A 77 22.02 -8.05 -11.24
CA SER A 77 23.12 -8.89 -11.75
C SER A 77 23.40 -8.73 -13.26
N GLY A 78 22.63 -7.92 -14.00
CA GLY A 78 22.87 -7.63 -15.42
C GLY A 78 21.63 -7.55 -16.31
N GLU A 79 21.84 -7.21 -17.58
CA GLU A 79 20.79 -7.19 -18.61
C GLU A 79 20.38 -8.59 -19.09
N MET A 80 19.15 -8.70 -19.59
CA MET A 80 18.52 -9.96 -19.98
C MET A 80 18.19 -9.99 -21.48
N ALA A 81 18.42 -11.15 -22.11
CA ALA A 81 17.94 -11.45 -23.46
C ALA A 81 16.59 -12.18 -23.46
N THR A 82 16.19 -12.75 -22.32
CA THR A 82 14.99 -13.59 -22.21
C THR A 82 13.72 -12.79 -22.44
N THR A 83 12.73 -13.46 -23.02
CA THR A 83 11.37 -12.94 -23.18
C THR A 83 10.36 -13.90 -22.56
N GLU A 84 9.20 -13.38 -22.19
CA GLU A 84 8.11 -14.14 -21.63
C GLU A 84 6.81 -13.71 -22.30
N LEU A 85 5.87 -14.65 -22.45
CA LEU A 85 4.51 -14.39 -22.87
C LEU A 85 3.62 -14.54 -21.64
N TYR A 86 3.21 -13.40 -21.07
CA TYR A 86 2.24 -13.33 -20.00
C TYR A 86 0.82 -13.44 -20.57
N ASP A 87 -0.03 -14.24 -19.94
CA ASP A 87 -1.42 -14.44 -20.33
C ASP A 87 -2.36 -13.81 -19.29
N PRO A 88 -3.07 -12.72 -19.63
CA PRO A 88 -3.98 -12.03 -18.70
C PRO A 88 -5.31 -12.74 -18.46
N ALA A 89 -5.61 -13.84 -19.14
CA ALA A 89 -6.78 -14.68 -18.90
C ALA A 89 -6.47 -15.83 -17.90
N THR A 90 -5.23 -16.34 -17.89
CA THR A 90 -4.79 -17.36 -16.92
C THR A 90 -3.89 -16.85 -15.80
N LEU A 91 -3.48 -15.58 -15.84
CA LEU A 91 -2.59 -14.92 -14.87
C LEU A 91 -1.22 -15.62 -14.72
N THR A 92 -0.73 -16.20 -15.82
CA THR A 92 0.50 -17.01 -15.85
C THR A 92 1.45 -16.57 -16.98
N SER A 93 2.74 -16.80 -16.76
CA SER A 93 3.81 -16.50 -17.72
C SER A 93 4.40 -17.77 -18.30
N SER A 94 4.70 -17.75 -19.59
CA SER A 94 5.42 -18.82 -20.29
C SER A 94 6.70 -18.26 -20.95
N SER A 95 7.74 -19.08 -21.08
CA SER A 95 8.99 -18.64 -21.72
C SER A 95 8.78 -18.38 -23.21
N GLY A 96 9.16 -17.19 -23.67
CA GLY A 96 9.30 -16.89 -25.09
C GLY A 96 10.72 -17.20 -25.61
N PRO A 97 10.99 -16.97 -26.90
CA PRO A 97 12.32 -17.01 -27.47
C PRO A 97 13.18 -15.86 -26.91
N SER A 98 14.45 -16.12 -26.63
CA SER A 98 15.38 -15.03 -26.28
C SER A 98 15.72 -14.18 -27.51
N MET A 99 15.95 -12.89 -27.29
CA MET A 99 16.65 -12.02 -28.24
C MET A 99 18.10 -12.49 -28.42
N ALA A 100 18.75 -12.09 -29.51
CA ALA A 100 20.18 -12.26 -29.72
C ALA A 100 21.01 -11.32 -28.83
N THR A 101 20.51 -10.10 -28.55
CA THR A 101 21.17 -9.13 -27.66
C THR A 101 20.42 -9.01 -26.33
N ALA A 102 21.11 -9.24 -25.21
CA ALA A 102 20.60 -8.89 -23.89
C ALA A 102 20.50 -7.36 -23.76
N ARG A 103 19.34 -6.84 -23.33
CA ARG A 103 19.09 -5.39 -23.35
C ARG A 103 18.04 -4.90 -22.36
N ARG A 104 18.22 -3.68 -21.85
CA ARG A 104 17.24 -2.88 -21.10
C ARG A 104 17.17 -1.44 -21.62
N SER A 105 16.16 -0.68 -21.19
CA SER A 105 15.95 0.73 -21.59
C SER A 105 15.87 0.94 -23.11
N HIS A 106 15.45 -0.12 -23.81
CA HIS A 106 15.12 -0.13 -25.24
C HIS A 106 13.66 0.29 -25.45
N THR A 107 13.32 0.69 -26.67
CA THR A 107 11.91 0.89 -27.07
C THR A 107 11.38 -0.36 -27.74
N ALA A 108 10.12 -0.71 -27.48
CA ALA A 108 9.37 -1.71 -28.24
C ALA A 108 8.18 -1.04 -28.94
N THR A 109 7.98 -1.34 -30.22
CA THR A 109 6.90 -0.78 -31.04
C THR A 109 6.22 -1.92 -31.78
N GLN A 110 4.94 -2.15 -31.49
CA GLN A 110 4.11 -3.03 -32.31
C GLN A 110 3.92 -2.37 -33.69
N LEU A 111 4.13 -3.14 -34.75
CA LEU A 111 3.97 -2.72 -36.13
C LEU A 111 2.57 -3.11 -36.65
N GLN A 112 2.18 -2.57 -37.80
CA GLN A 112 0.85 -2.78 -38.39
C GLN A 112 0.54 -4.25 -38.73
N ASP A 113 1.56 -5.12 -38.88
CA ASP A 113 1.40 -6.57 -39.07
C ASP A 113 1.44 -7.38 -37.75
N GLY A 114 1.32 -6.70 -36.60
CA GLY A 114 1.30 -7.31 -35.26
C GLY A 114 2.67 -7.74 -34.72
N SER A 115 3.72 -7.73 -35.53
CA SER A 115 5.10 -7.94 -35.07
C SER A 115 5.56 -6.83 -34.12
N VAL A 116 6.58 -7.10 -33.31
CA VAL A 116 7.13 -6.11 -32.35
C VAL A 116 8.59 -5.82 -32.69
N LEU A 117 8.86 -4.57 -33.06
CA LEU A 117 10.22 -4.06 -33.28
C LEU A 117 10.80 -3.56 -31.96
N VAL A 118 11.96 -4.08 -31.58
CA VAL A 118 12.75 -3.62 -30.44
C VAL A 118 14.01 -2.92 -30.94
N VAL A 119 14.28 -1.71 -30.43
CA VAL A 119 15.36 -0.83 -30.93
C VAL A 119 16.28 -0.38 -29.80
N ALA A 120 17.58 -0.59 -30.02
CA ALA A 120 18.69 -0.05 -29.21
C ALA A 120 18.58 -0.43 -27.71
N GLY A 121 18.95 0.47 -26.80
CA GLY A 121 18.98 0.26 -25.34
C GLY A 121 20.40 0.18 -24.77
N ILE A 122 20.51 -0.48 -23.61
CA ILE A 122 21.76 -0.80 -22.91
C ILE A 122 21.89 -2.33 -22.83
N GLY A 123 23.06 -2.87 -23.16
CA GLY A 123 23.43 -4.28 -22.94
C GLY A 123 24.94 -4.37 -22.73
N GLY A 124 25.39 -4.23 -21.48
CA GLY A 124 26.80 -3.96 -21.13
C GLY A 124 27.32 -2.57 -21.54
N SER A 125 26.94 -2.06 -22.71
CA SER A 125 27.15 -0.68 -23.17
C SER A 125 25.89 -0.16 -23.90
N VAL A 126 25.88 1.11 -24.33
CA VAL A 126 24.76 1.63 -25.14
C VAL A 126 24.85 1.04 -26.55
N ILE A 127 23.80 0.37 -27.01
CA ILE A 127 23.78 -0.40 -28.26
C ILE A 127 22.92 0.25 -29.35
N ALA A 128 23.21 -0.09 -30.61
CA ALA A 128 22.45 0.30 -31.80
C ALA A 128 21.56 -0.84 -32.36
N SER A 129 21.79 -2.10 -31.96
CA SER A 129 21.13 -3.25 -32.58
C SER A 129 19.60 -3.20 -32.43
N ALA A 130 18.90 -3.68 -33.44
CA ALA A 130 17.44 -3.81 -33.43
C ALA A 130 17.04 -5.24 -33.80
N GLU A 131 15.94 -5.69 -33.21
CA GLU A 131 15.44 -7.06 -33.36
C GLU A 131 13.91 -7.03 -33.48
N ARG A 132 13.33 -7.95 -34.24
CA ARG A 132 11.89 -7.99 -34.54
C ARG A 132 11.30 -9.33 -34.14
N TYR A 133 10.38 -9.32 -33.19
CA TYR A 133 9.61 -10.48 -32.77
C TYR A 133 8.43 -10.73 -33.70
N LEU A 134 8.23 -11.98 -34.09
CA LEU A 134 7.19 -12.46 -34.99
C LEU A 134 6.23 -13.37 -34.20
N PRO A 135 5.06 -12.86 -33.74
CA PRO A 135 4.14 -13.63 -32.90
C PRO A 135 3.63 -14.92 -33.54
N GLY A 136 3.41 -14.93 -34.86
CA GLY A 136 2.88 -16.08 -35.59
C GLY A 136 3.84 -17.27 -35.67
N THR A 137 5.15 -17.05 -35.51
CA THR A 137 6.18 -18.10 -35.48
C THR A 137 6.84 -18.26 -34.10
N ASN A 138 6.53 -17.36 -33.16
CA ASN A 138 7.19 -17.25 -31.85
C ASN A 138 8.74 -17.21 -31.96
N THR A 139 9.25 -16.32 -32.83
CA THR A 139 10.69 -16.17 -33.09
C THR A 139 11.13 -14.70 -33.13
N TRP A 140 12.41 -14.45 -32.89
CA TRP A 140 13.09 -13.18 -33.18
C TRP A 140 13.79 -13.23 -34.53
N THR A 141 13.89 -12.08 -35.18
CA THR A 141 14.62 -11.86 -36.44
C THR A 141 15.46 -10.58 -36.32
N ALA A 142 16.61 -10.51 -36.99
CA ALA A 142 17.45 -9.32 -36.97
C ALA A 142 16.81 -8.18 -37.78
N ALA A 143 16.68 -7.01 -37.18
CA ALA A 143 16.34 -5.77 -37.89
C ALA A 143 17.63 -4.95 -38.12
N ALA A 144 17.61 -4.04 -39.09
CA ALA A 144 18.73 -3.14 -39.32
C ALA A 144 19.01 -2.31 -38.05
N PRO A 145 20.27 -2.18 -37.61
CA PRO A 145 20.61 -1.39 -36.43
C PRO A 145 20.24 0.08 -36.67
N LEU A 146 19.84 0.77 -35.61
CA LEU A 146 19.67 2.23 -35.62
C LEU A 146 21.01 2.86 -36.03
N PRO A 147 21.06 3.93 -36.86
CA PRO A 147 22.33 4.55 -37.27
C PRO A 147 23.15 5.25 -36.16
N ARG A 148 22.77 5.04 -34.89
CA ARG A 148 23.49 5.46 -33.67
C ARG A 148 23.19 4.49 -32.52
N ASN A 149 24.09 4.41 -31.55
CA ASN A 149 23.77 3.84 -30.23
C ASN A 149 22.77 4.76 -29.51
N SER A 150 21.77 4.21 -28.81
CA SER A 150 20.76 5.02 -28.10
C SER A 150 20.07 4.29 -26.93
N TYR A 151 19.73 5.03 -25.87
CA TYR A 151 18.65 4.70 -24.94
C TYR A 151 17.91 6.00 -24.58
N GLY A 152 16.71 5.90 -23.98
CA GLY A 152 15.94 7.08 -23.57
C GLY A 152 15.45 7.95 -24.74
N HIS A 153 15.44 7.39 -25.94
CA HIS A 153 14.77 7.89 -27.14
C HIS A 153 13.30 7.48 -27.13
N SER A 154 12.47 8.20 -27.90
CA SER A 154 11.11 7.75 -28.21
C SER A 154 11.10 6.92 -29.50
N ALA A 155 10.09 6.05 -29.66
CA ALA A 155 9.80 5.32 -30.89
C ALA A 155 8.30 5.34 -31.17
N THR A 156 7.89 5.98 -32.26
CA THR A 156 6.48 6.25 -32.58
C THR A 156 6.11 5.62 -33.91
N LEU A 157 5.14 4.68 -33.90
CA LEU A 157 4.55 4.14 -35.13
C LEU A 157 3.78 5.24 -35.87
N LEU A 158 4.00 5.37 -37.17
CA LEU A 158 3.31 6.32 -38.04
C LEU A 158 2.08 5.69 -38.73
N ALA A 159 1.23 6.52 -39.34
CA ALA A 159 0.04 6.05 -40.06
C ALA A 159 0.38 5.18 -41.29
N ASP A 160 1.55 5.40 -41.90
CA ASP A 160 2.08 4.66 -43.04
C ASP A 160 2.88 3.38 -42.66
N GLY A 161 2.90 3.01 -41.37
CA GLY A 161 3.58 1.83 -40.86
C GLY A 161 5.09 1.98 -40.63
N ARG A 162 5.69 3.13 -40.95
CA ARG A 162 7.07 3.44 -40.54
C ARG A 162 7.15 3.72 -39.03
N VAL A 163 8.35 3.65 -38.45
CA VAL A 163 8.59 4.02 -37.04
C VAL A 163 9.59 5.19 -36.99
N LEU A 164 9.16 6.30 -36.38
CA LEU A 164 10.00 7.46 -36.09
C LEU A 164 10.73 7.25 -34.75
N VAL A 165 12.06 7.32 -34.74
CA VAL A 165 12.90 7.28 -33.52
C VAL A 165 13.61 8.62 -33.32
N VAL A 166 13.46 9.21 -32.12
CA VAL A 166 13.85 10.61 -31.83
C VAL A 166 14.66 10.71 -30.54
N GLY A 167 15.72 11.52 -30.57
CA GLY A 167 16.52 11.89 -29.38
C GLY A 167 17.29 10.73 -28.73
N GLY A 168 17.51 10.82 -27.43
CA GLY A 168 18.19 9.81 -26.60
C GLY A 168 19.59 10.20 -26.15
N VAL A 169 20.41 9.18 -25.87
CA VAL A 169 21.80 9.33 -25.36
C VAL A 169 22.61 10.38 -26.10
N GLY A 170 23.33 11.19 -25.34
CA GLY A 170 24.11 12.30 -25.86
C GLY A 170 23.29 13.55 -26.18
N ILE A 171 22.00 13.60 -25.79
CA ILE A 171 21.14 14.80 -25.94
C ILE A 171 21.13 15.22 -27.42
N VAL A 172 20.89 14.23 -28.28
CA VAL A 172 20.98 14.38 -29.73
C VAL A 172 19.69 14.93 -30.32
N THR A 173 19.79 15.68 -31.40
CA THR A 173 18.64 16.22 -32.15
C THR A 173 18.15 15.27 -33.24
N ASN A 174 18.96 14.29 -33.66
CA ASN A 174 18.70 13.48 -34.85
C ASN A 174 17.46 12.57 -34.71
N ALA A 175 16.54 12.64 -35.67
CA ALA A 175 15.48 11.66 -35.85
C ALA A 175 15.74 10.73 -37.05
N HIS A 176 15.29 9.48 -36.95
CA HIS A 176 15.37 8.48 -38.01
C HIS A 176 14.02 7.79 -38.23
N LEU A 177 13.75 7.37 -39.47
CA LEU A 177 12.58 6.62 -39.87
C LEU A 177 12.98 5.20 -40.26
N TYR A 178 12.45 4.20 -39.55
CA TYR A 178 12.54 2.80 -39.94
C TYR A 178 11.39 2.42 -40.87
N THR A 179 11.70 1.73 -41.96
CA THR A 179 10.72 1.21 -42.93
C THR A 179 10.69 -0.33 -42.83
N PRO A 180 9.65 -0.94 -42.22
CA PRO A 180 9.64 -2.38 -41.95
C PRO A 180 9.67 -3.27 -43.20
N SER A 181 9.07 -2.83 -44.30
CA SER A 181 8.99 -3.59 -45.56
C SER A 181 10.32 -3.70 -46.30
N THR A 182 11.24 -2.76 -46.08
CA THR A 182 12.60 -2.77 -46.65
C THR A 182 13.68 -3.11 -45.63
N ASN A 183 13.35 -3.15 -44.33
CA ASN A 183 14.30 -3.30 -43.23
C ASN A 183 15.44 -2.26 -43.29
N THR A 184 15.10 -0.99 -43.52
CA THR A 184 16.07 0.12 -43.64
C THR A 184 15.71 1.32 -42.77
N TRP A 185 16.72 2.11 -42.43
CA TRP A 185 16.59 3.41 -41.78
C TRP A 185 16.90 4.54 -42.77
N ALA A 186 16.14 5.63 -42.68
CA ALA A 186 16.44 6.92 -43.31
C ALA A 186 16.56 8.00 -42.24
N ALA A 187 17.42 9.00 -42.46
CA ALA A 187 17.40 10.22 -41.65
C ALA A 187 16.19 11.10 -42.03
N THR A 188 15.69 11.87 -41.08
CA THR A 188 14.71 12.95 -41.32
C THR A 188 15.21 14.24 -40.67
N GLY A 189 14.37 15.27 -40.58
CA GLY A 189 14.71 16.50 -39.86
C GLY A 189 15.12 16.23 -38.42
N SER A 190 15.91 17.13 -37.85
CA SER A 190 16.38 17.05 -36.47
C SER A 190 15.65 18.06 -35.59
N LEU A 191 15.48 17.74 -34.31
CA LEU A 191 14.93 18.65 -33.29
C LEU A 191 15.72 19.97 -33.25
N ASN A 192 15.05 21.05 -32.87
CA ASN A 192 15.66 22.35 -32.61
C ASN A 192 16.43 22.34 -31.27
N ALA A 193 16.01 21.53 -30.29
CA ALA A 193 16.73 21.25 -29.05
C ALA A 193 17.02 19.75 -28.87
N GLY A 194 18.23 19.39 -28.45
CA GLY A 194 18.58 18.00 -28.14
C GLY A 194 17.86 17.51 -26.87
N MET A 195 17.39 16.26 -26.88
CA MET A 195 16.53 15.71 -25.81
C MET A 195 16.82 14.24 -25.48
N MET A 196 16.71 13.89 -24.20
CA MET A 196 16.55 12.50 -23.72
C MET A 196 15.43 12.42 -22.67
N GLY A 197 14.74 11.28 -22.56
CA GLY A 197 13.68 11.09 -21.55
C GLY A 197 12.44 11.98 -21.76
N HIS A 198 12.27 12.47 -22.99
CA HIS A 198 11.08 13.14 -23.49
C HIS A 198 9.96 12.14 -23.78
N ALA A 199 8.71 12.60 -23.74
CA ALA A 199 7.59 11.81 -24.26
C ALA A 199 7.30 12.18 -25.72
N ALA A 200 6.67 11.28 -26.46
CA ALA A 200 6.26 11.50 -27.85
C ALA A 200 4.93 10.83 -28.16
N VAL A 201 4.06 11.51 -28.93
CA VAL A 201 2.77 10.97 -29.34
C VAL A 201 2.43 11.36 -30.78
N ARG A 202 1.83 10.43 -31.54
CA ARG A 202 1.26 10.73 -32.85
C ARG A 202 -0.10 11.39 -32.65
N LEU A 203 -0.30 12.58 -33.22
CA LEU A 203 -1.54 13.34 -33.20
C LEU A 203 -2.56 12.77 -34.21
N ALA A 204 -3.82 13.21 -34.11
CA ALA A 204 -4.91 12.75 -34.97
C ALA A 204 -4.70 13.07 -36.47
N ASP A 205 -3.92 14.11 -36.79
CA ASP A 205 -3.52 14.50 -38.15
C ASP A 205 -2.27 13.76 -38.68
N GLY A 206 -1.71 12.83 -37.89
CA GLY A 206 -0.54 12.04 -38.26
C GLY A 206 0.81 12.68 -37.93
N ARG A 207 0.86 13.95 -37.52
CA ARG A 207 2.08 14.59 -37.01
C ARG A 207 2.51 13.98 -35.67
N VAL A 208 3.77 14.16 -35.27
CA VAL A 208 4.28 13.64 -33.98
C VAL A 208 4.68 14.80 -33.08
N LEU A 209 4.01 14.94 -31.93
CA LEU A 209 4.39 15.87 -30.87
C LEU A 209 5.44 15.20 -29.97
N VAL A 210 6.52 15.92 -29.69
CA VAL A 210 7.54 15.59 -28.68
C VAL A 210 7.52 16.68 -27.60
N ALA A 211 7.62 16.29 -26.33
CA ALA A 211 7.60 17.23 -25.20
C ALA A 211 8.59 16.84 -24.10
N GLY A 212 9.19 17.86 -23.48
CA GLY A 212 10.04 17.77 -22.29
C GLY A 212 11.29 16.89 -22.46
N GLY A 213 11.62 16.12 -21.42
CA GLY A 213 12.91 15.44 -21.29
C GLY A 213 13.95 16.33 -20.62
N GLY A 214 15.22 15.92 -20.71
CA GLY A 214 16.39 16.67 -20.21
C GLY A 214 17.35 17.05 -21.33
N ASN A 215 18.12 18.11 -21.10
CA ASN A 215 19.17 18.59 -21.99
C ASN A 215 20.45 18.92 -21.19
N TYR A 216 21.46 19.51 -21.84
CA TYR A 216 22.78 19.76 -21.22
C TYR A 216 22.77 20.78 -20.07
N THR A 217 21.74 21.63 -19.99
CA THR A 217 21.65 22.73 -19.00
C THR A 217 20.49 22.57 -18.02
N THR A 218 19.52 21.69 -18.31
CA THR A 218 18.33 21.45 -17.49
C THR A 218 18.02 19.96 -17.40
N SER A 219 17.85 19.44 -16.18
CA SER A 219 17.47 18.04 -15.94
C SER A 219 16.02 17.74 -16.35
N SER A 220 15.16 18.76 -16.35
CA SER A 220 13.79 18.72 -16.86
C SER A 220 13.49 19.98 -17.68
N SER A 221 12.92 19.78 -18.87
CA SER A 221 12.58 20.83 -19.83
C SER A 221 11.07 20.90 -20.03
N ASN A 222 10.57 22.09 -20.38
CA ASN A 222 9.17 22.32 -20.80
C ASN A 222 9.03 22.55 -22.31
N HIS A 223 10.13 22.48 -23.07
CA HIS A 223 10.15 22.64 -24.53
C HIS A 223 9.34 21.56 -25.23
N ALA A 224 8.73 21.89 -26.37
CA ALA A 224 7.96 20.95 -27.18
C ALA A 224 8.08 21.28 -28.68
N GLU A 225 8.08 20.25 -29.51
CA GLU A 225 8.21 20.36 -30.97
C GLU A 225 7.24 19.39 -31.66
N ILE A 226 6.73 19.77 -32.83
CA ILE A 226 5.94 18.89 -33.70
C ILE A 226 6.75 18.57 -34.97
N TRP A 227 6.85 17.28 -35.28
CA TRP A 227 7.36 16.76 -36.54
C TRP A 227 6.22 16.54 -37.55
N ASP A 228 6.43 17.03 -38.77
CA ASP A 228 5.54 16.82 -39.90
C ASP A 228 6.03 15.66 -40.80
N PRO A 229 5.24 14.58 -41.00
CA PRO A 229 5.62 13.47 -41.87
C PRO A 229 5.66 13.80 -43.37
N ALA A 230 5.04 14.90 -43.81
CA ALA A 230 5.02 15.28 -45.22
C ALA A 230 6.32 16.00 -45.66
N THR A 231 6.84 16.91 -44.83
CA THR A 231 8.11 17.63 -45.09
C THR A 231 9.32 17.01 -44.38
N GLY A 232 9.09 16.22 -43.33
CA GLY A 232 10.13 15.75 -42.42
C GLY A 232 10.67 16.83 -41.46
N ALA A 233 10.09 18.02 -41.44
CA ALA A 233 10.56 19.16 -40.64
C ALA A 233 10.06 19.13 -39.19
N TRP A 234 10.78 19.81 -38.29
CA TRP A 234 10.38 20.04 -36.90
C TRP A 234 10.04 21.52 -36.68
N THR A 235 8.91 21.77 -36.02
CA THR A 235 8.44 23.12 -35.64
C THR A 235 8.28 23.20 -34.13
N THR A 236 8.99 24.14 -33.49
CA THR A 236 8.77 24.47 -32.07
C THR A 236 7.33 24.95 -31.85
N VAL A 237 6.67 24.38 -30.85
CA VAL A 237 5.30 24.75 -30.43
C VAL A 237 5.34 25.46 -29.08
N ALA A 238 4.18 25.82 -28.53
CA ALA A 238 4.11 26.38 -27.18
C ALA A 238 4.75 25.42 -26.16
N SER A 239 5.46 25.96 -25.19
CA SER A 239 6.06 25.19 -24.09
C SER A 239 5.01 24.78 -23.05
N MET A 240 5.25 23.66 -22.37
CA MET A 240 4.48 23.26 -21.19
C MET A 240 4.62 24.28 -20.06
N ASN A 241 3.65 24.31 -19.14
CA ASN A 241 3.71 25.09 -17.91
C ASN A 241 4.75 24.51 -16.94
N THR A 242 4.90 23.18 -16.93
CA THR A 242 5.86 22.46 -16.07
C THR A 242 6.95 21.78 -16.89
N GLY A 243 8.21 21.92 -16.48
CA GLY A 243 9.33 21.12 -17.03
C GLY A 243 9.30 19.69 -16.52
N ARG A 244 9.49 18.68 -17.39
CA ARG A 244 9.29 17.25 -17.06
C ARG A 244 10.33 16.35 -17.71
N ASN A 245 10.74 15.27 -17.03
CA ASN A 245 11.61 14.21 -17.55
C ASN A 245 11.08 12.85 -17.07
N GLY A 246 11.10 11.80 -17.90
CA GLY A 246 10.58 10.48 -17.53
C GLY A 246 9.05 10.45 -17.39
N HIS A 247 8.37 11.34 -18.12
CA HIS A 247 6.92 11.52 -18.10
C HIS A 247 6.25 10.81 -19.30
N THR A 248 4.92 10.77 -19.32
CA THR A 248 4.12 10.17 -20.41
C THR A 248 3.24 11.21 -21.11
N LEU A 249 2.89 10.94 -22.37
CA LEU A 249 2.11 11.83 -23.25
C LEU A 249 1.14 10.99 -24.09
N HIS A 250 -0.15 11.26 -23.95
CA HIS A 250 -1.23 10.41 -24.48
C HIS A 250 -2.19 11.22 -25.36
N LEU A 251 -2.56 10.71 -26.54
CA LEU A 251 -3.58 11.32 -27.39
C LEU A 251 -4.98 10.93 -26.86
N LEU A 252 -5.81 11.93 -26.62
CA LEU A 252 -7.21 11.75 -26.23
C LEU A 252 -8.14 11.73 -27.45
N ALA A 253 -9.31 11.12 -27.31
CA ALA A 253 -10.32 11.05 -28.37
C ALA A 253 -10.84 12.41 -28.87
N ASN A 254 -10.62 13.50 -28.11
CA ASN A 254 -10.93 14.87 -28.51
C ASN A 254 -9.79 15.56 -29.30
N GLY A 255 -8.73 14.83 -29.68
CA GLY A 255 -7.60 15.34 -30.46
C GLY A 255 -6.51 16.06 -29.65
N LYS A 256 -6.72 16.29 -28.34
CA LYS A 256 -5.71 16.91 -27.46
C LYS A 256 -4.75 15.88 -26.90
N ALA A 257 -3.52 16.29 -26.57
CA ALA A 257 -2.53 15.43 -25.93
C ALA A 257 -2.40 15.74 -24.44
N LEU A 258 -2.60 14.75 -23.56
CA LEU A 258 -2.42 14.89 -22.11
C LEU A 258 -1.00 14.48 -21.71
N VAL A 259 -0.28 15.36 -21.01
CA VAL A 259 1.02 15.04 -20.38
C VAL A 259 0.83 14.69 -18.90
N THR A 260 1.42 13.59 -18.45
CA THR A 260 1.21 13.07 -17.09
C THR A 260 2.51 12.63 -16.41
N GLY A 261 2.57 12.79 -15.09
CA GLY A 261 3.71 12.37 -14.25
C GLY A 261 4.90 13.33 -14.27
N TYR A 262 6.01 12.91 -13.64
CA TYR A 262 7.10 13.74 -13.11
C TYR A 262 6.66 14.72 -12.00
N ALA A 263 5.60 15.49 -12.23
CA ALA A 263 4.94 16.38 -11.27
C ALA A 263 3.44 16.02 -11.14
N ARG A 264 2.80 16.49 -10.06
CA ARG A 264 1.37 16.22 -9.78
C ARG A 264 0.40 16.89 -10.75
N ALA A 265 0.75 18.06 -11.26
CA ALA A 265 -0.04 18.72 -12.29
C ALA A 265 0.00 17.91 -13.59
N ALA A 266 -1.14 17.72 -14.25
CA ALA A 266 -1.22 17.26 -15.64
C ALA A 266 -1.65 18.43 -16.54
N GLU A 267 -1.34 18.35 -17.84
CA GLU A 267 -1.57 19.45 -18.79
C GLU A 267 -2.06 18.91 -20.14
N LEU A 268 -2.95 19.63 -20.79
CA LEU A 268 -3.45 19.35 -22.13
C LEU A 268 -2.80 20.27 -23.15
N TYR A 269 -2.12 19.71 -24.16
CA TYR A 269 -1.80 20.42 -25.39
C TYR A 269 -2.97 20.37 -26.36
N ASP A 270 -3.38 21.54 -26.85
CA ASP A 270 -4.33 21.70 -27.94
C ASP A 270 -3.58 21.99 -29.26
N PRO A 271 -3.61 21.08 -30.26
CA PRO A 271 -2.91 21.26 -31.53
C PRO A 271 -3.60 22.23 -32.49
N ALA A 272 -4.85 22.65 -32.22
CA ALA A 272 -5.58 23.62 -33.04
C ALA A 272 -5.32 25.06 -32.60
N THR A 273 -5.14 25.30 -31.29
CA THR A 273 -4.79 26.62 -30.74
C THR A 273 -3.30 26.80 -30.43
N ASN A 274 -2.50 25.73 -30.44
CA ASN A 274 -1.08 25.72 -30.03
C ASN A 274 -0.91 26.25 -28.59
N THR A 275 -1.59 25.63 -27.63
CA THR A 275 -1.59 26.06 -26.22
C THR A 275 -1.57 24.87 -25.25
N TRP A 276 -0.84 25.01 -24.15
CA TRP A 276 -0.88 24.09 -23.01
C TRP A 276 -1.74 24.64 -21.87
N THR A 277 -2.71 23.85 -21.41
CA THR A 277 -3.62 24.22 -20.31
C THR A 277 -3.51 23.20 -19.17
N ASN A 278 -3.28 23.67 -17.95
CA ASN A 278 -3.30 22.81 -16.75
C ASN A 278 -4.69 22.16 -16.56
N THR A 279 -4.71 20.89 -16.18
CA THR A 279 -5.93 20.17 -15.77
C THR A 279 -6.03 20.06 -14.24
N GLY A 280 -6.89 19.17 -13.73
CA GLY A 280 -6.73 18.66 -12.37
C GLY A 280 -5.33 18.06 -12.15
N SER A 281 -4.95 17.92 -10.87
CA SER A 281 -3.68 17.31 -10.44
C SER A 281 -3.93 15.97 -9.75
N THR A 282 -2.96 15.06 -9.84
CA THR A 282 -2.95 13.80 -9.08
C THR A 282 -2.82 14.05 -7.58
N ALA A 283 -3.24 13.08 -6.75
CA ALA A 283 -3.03 13.06 -5.31
C ALA A 283 -1.55 12.85 -4.94
N VAL A 284 -0.83 11.98 -5.66
CA VAL A 284 0.59 11.67 -5.43
C VAL A 284 1.46 11.85 -6.68
N THR A 285 2.78 11.90 -6.52
CA THR A 285 3.73 12.15 -7.62
C THR A 285 4.23 10.85 -8.23
N HIS A 286 3.93 10.61 -9.51
CA HIS A 286 4.37 9.43 -10.27
C HIS A 286 5.56 9.82 -11.16
N SER A 287 6.80 9.69 -10.68
CA SER A 287 7.98 10.30 -11.31
C SER A 287 8.42 9.66 -12.62
N SER A 288 8.30 8.34 -12.75
CA SER A 288 8.49 7.57 -13.99
C SER A 288 7.20 7.33 -14.78
N ALA A 289 6.10 7.96 -14.33
CA ALA A 289 4.84 8.16 -15.05
C ALA A 289 4.22 6.95 -15.81
N PRO A 290 4.22 5.71 -15.29
CA PRO A 290 3.68 4.57 -16.01
C PRO A 290 2.15 4.64 -16.03
N SER A 291 1.62 5.13 -17.15
CA SER A 291 0.20 5.31 -17.40
C SER A 291 -0.19 4.88 -18.80
N VAL A 292 -1.47 4.55 -18.97
CA VAL A 292 -2.00 3.99 -20.22
C VAL A 292 -3.43 4.47 -20.48
N VAL A 293 -3.75 4.73 -21.74
CA VAL A 293 -5.12 5.00 -22.20
C VAL A 293 -5.91 3.69 -22.19
N ARG A 294 -7.06 3.69 -21.53
CA ARG A 294 -8.03 2.58 -21.48
C ARG A 294 -8.96 2.59 -22.71
N PRO A 295 -9.66 1.49 -23.02
CA PRO A 295 -10.63 1.45 -24.14
C PRO A 295 -11.77 2.47 -24.03
N ASP A 296 -12.11 2.91 -22.82
CA ASP A 296 -13.09 3.96 -22.51
C ASP A 296 -12.53 5.40 -22.69
N GLY A 297 -11.26 5.55 -23.05
CA GLY A 297 -10.58 6.83 -23.24
C GLY A 297 -10.08 7.51 -21.96
N SER A 298 -10.35 6.94 -20.78
CA SER A 298 -9.71 7.38 -19.53
C SER A 298 -8.22 7.00 -19.51
N ILE A 299 -7.44 7.63 -18.64
CA ILE A 299 -6.03 7.28 -18.42
C ILE A 299 -5.85 6.80 -16.99
N LEU A 300 -5.29 5.61 -16.82
CA LEU A 300 -4.94 5.07 -15.51
C LEU A 300 -3.42 5.16 -15.29
N MET A 301 -3.00 5.49 -14.07
CA MET A 301 -1.60 5.59 -13.64
C MET A 301 -1.45 4.97 -12.24
N ALA A 302 -0.31 4.32 -11.95
CA ALA A 302 0.01 3.89 -10.59
C ALA A 302 1.51 3.84 -10.29
N GLY A 303 1.88 4.01 -9.02
CA GLY A 303 3.26 3.87 -8.56
C GLY A 303 4.19 4.93 -9.15
N GLY A 304 5.15 4.52 -9.98
CA GLY A 304 6.04 5.43 -10.71
C GLY A 304 7.07 6.18 -9.86
N SER A 305 7.01 6.06 -8.53
CA SER A 305 7.90 6.67 -7.53
C SER A 305 8.13 5.72 -6.37
N PHE A 306 9.25 5.87 -5.65
CA PHE A 306 9.48 5.12 -4.41
C PHE A 306 8.39 5.40 -3.37
N ASN A 307 7.95 4.37 -2.65
CA ASN A 307 6.83 4.38 -1.70
C ASN A 307 5.54 5.05 -2.22
N THR A 308 5.35 5.09 -3.55
CA THR A 308 4.10 5.53 -4.15
C THR A 308 3.31 4.31 -4.57
N TYR A 309 2.08 4.24 -4.08
CA TYR A 309 1.18 3.09 -4.24
C TYR A 309 -0.15 3.47 -4.90
N GLY A 310 -0.54 4.75 -4.86
CA GLY A 310 -1.85 5.21 -5.34
C GLY A 310 -2.10 4.81 -6.80
N VAL A 311 -3.31 4.32 -7.07
CA VAL A 311 -3.85 4.13 -8.41
C VAL A 311 -4.77 5.31 -8.71
N GLU A 312 -4.51 6.01 -9.80
CA GLU A 312 -5.21 7.26 -10.13
C GLU A 312 -5.75 7.23 -11.57
N LEU A 313 -6.97 7.73 -11.72
CA LEU A 313 -7.73 7.76 -12.97
C LEU A 313 -7.97 9.21 -13.39
N TYR A 314 -7.59 9.55 -14.62
CA TYR A 314 -7.96 10.78 -15.29
C TYR A 314 -9.17 10.59 -16.20
N THR A 315 -10.16 11.45 -16.07
CA THR A 315 -11.38 11.45 -16.88
C THR A 315 -11.40 12.64 -17.84
N PRO A 316 -11.21 12.44 -19.17
CA PRO A 316 -11.16 13.53 -20.15
C PRO A 316 -12.36 14.46 -20.18
N ALA A 317 -13.56 13.96 -19.85
CA ALA A 317 -14.80 14.73 -19.87
C ALA A 317 -14.89 15.79 -18.76
N THR A 318 -14.19 15.58 -17.64
CA THR A 318 -14.16 16.51 -16.49
C THR A 318 -12.80 17.19 -16.33
N ALA A 319 -11.78 16.74 -17.06
CA ALA A 319 -10.36 17.08 -16.85
C ALA A 319 -9.87 16.84 -15.40
N GLY A 320 -10.57 15.98 -14.65
CA GLY A 320 -10.32 15.69 -13.24
C GLY A 320 -9.58 14.36 -13.02
N TRP A 321 -8.96 14.24 -11.86
CA TRP A 321 -8.34 13.02 -11.35
C TRP A 321 -9.09 12.50 -10.13
N ILE A 322 -9.17 11.18 -9.98
CA ILE A 322 -9.63 10.50 -8.75
C ILE A 322 -8.66 9.37 -8.39
N THR A 323 -8.47 9.14 -7.09
CA THR A 323 -7.74 7.97 -6.59
C THR A 323 -8.70 6.79 -6.44
N LEU A 324 -8.40 5.66 -7.07
CA LEU A 324 -9.24 4.46 -7.08
C LEU A 324 -8.82 3.40 -6.04
N GLY A 325 -7.66 3.57 -5.41
CA GLY A 325 -7.09 2.62 -4.47
C GLY A 325 -5.56 2.66 -4.50
N ALA A 326 -4.94 1.52 -4.20
CA ALA A 326 -3.49 1.39 -4.21
C ALA A 326 -3.05 0.02 -4.75
N ILE A 327 -1.90 -0.02 -5.42
CA ILE A 327 -1.16 -1.28 -5.66
C ILE A 327 -0.51 -1.74 -4.36
N THR A 328 -0.45 -3.05 -4.15
CA THR A 328 0.12 -3.68 -2.95
C THR A 328 1.64 -3.54 -2.88
N GLN A 329 2.32 -3.43 -4.02
CA GLN A 329 3.77 -3.29 -4.09
C GLN A 329 4.18 -2.07 -4.94
N GLY A 330 4.60 -1.00 -4.25
CA GLY A 330 5.10 0.23 -4.87
C GLY A 330 6.30 -0.03 -5.80
N ARG A 331 6.19 0.45 -7.04
CA ARG A 331 7.04 0.02 -8.16
C ARG A 331 7.36 1.14 -9.15
N THR A 332 8.61 1.18 -9.60
CA THR A 332 9.21 2.07 -10.60
C THR A 332 9.68 1.27 -11.82
N ASP A 333 10.09 1.93 -12.92
CA ASP A 333 10.63 1.27 -14.13
C ASP A 333 9.77 0.12 -14.70
N HIS A 334 8.44 0.21 -14.55
CA HIS A 334 7.49 -0.85 -14.90
C HIS A 334 6.56 -0.37 -16.05
N PRO A 335 6.31 -1.18 -17.09
CA PRO A 335 5.32 -0.86 -18.11
C PRO A 335 3.89 -1.15 -17.63
N THR A 336 2.95 -0.36 -18.14
CA THR A 336 1.50 -0.52 -17.94
C THR A 336 0.79 -0.87 -19.23
N ILE A 337 -0.12 -1.85 -19.18
CA ILE A 337 -0.87 -2.34 -20.35
C ILE A 337 -2.36 -2.31 -20.04
N ALA A 338 -3.14 -1.55 -20.81
CA ALA A 338 -4.59 -1.66 -20.82
C ALA A 338 -5.04 -2.84 -21.68
N LEU A 339 -6.06 -3.56 -21.23
CA LEU A 339 -6.68 -4.67 -21.92
C LEU A 339 -8.04 -4.26 -22.51
N ALA A 340 -8.51 -5.01 -23.52
CA ALA A 340 -9.77 -4.72 -24.21
C ALA A 340 -11.02 -4.85 -23.31
N ASP A 341 -10.90 -5.56 -22.18
CA ASP A 341 -11.92 -5.71 -21.14
C ASP A 341 -11.93 -4.57 -20.10
N GLY A 342 -11.03 -3.57 -20.24
CA GLY A 342 -10.93 -2.42 -19.33
C GLY A 342 -10.03 -2.64 -18.12
N ARG A 343 -9.50 -3.85 -17.90
CA ARG A 343 -8.45 -4.11 -16.89
C ARG A 343 -7.13 -3.45 -17.30
N VAL A 344 -6.27 -3.15 -16.33
CA VAL A 344 -4.92 -2.59 -16.55
C VAL A 344 -3.89 -3.37 -15.75
N LEU A 345 -2.83 -3.81 -16.43
CA LEU A 345 -1.72 -4.56 -15.85
C LEU A 345 -0.57 -3.62 -15.45
N PHE A 346 -0.03 -3.81 -14.25
CA PHE A 346 1.22 -3.21 -13.75
C PHE A 346 2.27 -4.32 -13.65
N ILE A 347 3.22 -4.36 -14.59
CA ILE A 347 4.06 -5.55 -14.83
C ILE A 347 5.46 -5.34 -14.26
N ALA A 348 5.83 -6.09 -13.21
CA ALA A 348 7.19 -6.15 -12.68
C ALA A 348 7.78 -4.75 -12.34
N GLY A 349 9.05 -4.48 -12.64
CA GLY A 349 9.73 -3.20 -12.35
C GLY A 349 10.77 -3.26 -11.24
N THR A 350 11.15 -2.09 -10.71
CA THR A 350 12.00 -1.91 -9.53
C THR A 350 11.16 -1.61 -8.29
N THR A 351 11.58 -2.13 -7.13
CA THR A 351 11.22 -1.60 -5.81
C THR A 351 12.49 -1.47 -4.96
N TYR A 352 12.38 -1.04 -3.70
CA TYR A 352 13.52 -1.03 -2.77
C TYR A 352 13.13 -1.66 -1.44
N ASN A 353 14.06 -2.40 -0.83
CA ASN A 353 13.83 -3.03 0.47
C ASN A 353 14.02 -2.04 1.64
N ALA A 354 13.78 -2.50 2.88
CA ALA A 354 13.92 -1.68 4.08
C ALA A 354 15.34 -1.14 4.35
N GLN A 355 16.36 -1.68 3.65
CA GLN A 355 17.75 -1.21 3.69
C GLN A 355 18.10 -0.24 2.55
N GLY A 356 17.13 0.12 1.69
CA GLY A 356 17.34 0.99 0.53
C GLY A 356 18.00 0.30 -0.68
N ASN A 357 18.10 -1.03 -0.68
CA ASN A 357 18.64 -1.78 -1.81
C ASN A 357 17.56 -2.02 -2.87
N MET A 358 17.88 -1.72 -4.13
CA MET A 358 17.01 -1.97 -5.28
C MET A 358 16.74 -3.48 -5.45
N GLN A 359 15.49 -3.84 -5.67
CA GLN A 359 15.06 -5.19 -6.01
C GLN A 359 14.27 -5.17 -7.33
N ALA A 360 14.57 -6.10 -8.23
CA ALA A 360 13.72 -6.36 -9.39
C ALA A 360 12.47 -7.14 -8.94
N LEU A 361 11.32 -6.81 -9.51
CA LEU A 361 10.05 -7.50 -9.27
C LEU A 361 9.73 -8.50 -10.38
N SER A 362 9.10 -9.62 -10.03
CA SER A 362 8.37 -10.49 -10.97
C SER A 362 6.86 -10.36 -10.82
N SER A 363 6.36 -9.74 -9.74
CA SER A 363 4.93 -9.60 -9.47
C SER A 363 4.23 -8.78 -10.56
N VAL A 364 3.07 -9.29 -10.99
CA VAL A 364 2.12 -8.53 -11.82
C VAL A 364 0.93 -8.17 -10.93
N GLU A 365 0.48 -6.93 -11.01
CA GLU A 365 -0.76 -6.48 -10.36
C GLU A 365 -1.75 -6.04 -11.43
N VAL A 366 -3.04 -6.23 -11.18
CA VAL A 366 -4.11 -5.96 -12.13
C VAL A 366 -5.11 -5.02 -11.49
N TYR A 367 -5.22 -3.81 -12.02
CA TYR A 367 -6.44 -3.03 -11.81
C TYR A 367 -7.58 -3.69 -12.59
N ASP A 368 -8.68 -4.02 -11.92
CA ASP A 368 -9.84 -4.65 -12.50
C ASP A 368 -11.11 -3.88 -12.11
N PRO A 369 -11.76 -3.15 -13.05
CA PRO A 369 -12.95 -2.35 -12.74
C PRO A 369 -14.18 -3.18 -12.37
N THR A 370 -14.12 -4.51 -12.50
CA THR A 370 -15.19 -5.46 -12.15
C THR A 370 -14.91 -6.23 -10.86
N ALA A 371 -13.71 -6.10 -10.28
CA ALA A 371 -13.32 -6.81 -9.07
C ALA A 371 -14.04 -6.28 -7.81
N THR A 372 -15.19 -6.87 -7.50
CA THR A 372 -15.81 -6.77 -6.18
C THR A 372 -14.92 -7.49 -5.16
N CYS A 373 -14.20 -6.72 -4.34
CA CYS A 373 -13.40 -7.28 -3.25
C CYS A 373 -14.31 -8.01 -2.25
N ALA A 374 -14.00 -9.29 -1.99
CA ALA A 374 -14.72 -10.11 -1.03
C ALA A 374 -14.09 -9.92 0.37
N PRO A 375 -14.76 -9.23 1.32
CA PRO A 375 -14.19 -8.98 2.63
C PRO A 375 -13.95 -10.30 3.39
N THR A 376 -12.80 -10.37 4.06
CA THR A 376 -12.49 -11.47 4.96
C THR A 376 -13.40 -11.45 6.19
N THR A 377 -13.23 -12.42 7.09
CA THR A 377 -13.88 -12.38 8.42
C THR A 377 -12.85 -12.59 9.52
N CYS A 378 -13.17 -12.11 10.73
CA CYS A 378 -12.38 -12.40 11.92
C CYS A 378 -12.13 -13.91 12.07
N THR A 379 -13.17 -14.73 11.90
CA THR A 379 -13.08 -16.19 11.92
C THR A 379 -12.12 -16.74 10.86
N ALA A 380 -12.19 -16.24 9.61
CA ALA A 380 -11.30 -16.67 8.53
C ALA A 380 -9.83 -16.32 8.77
N GLN A 381 -9.53 -15.24 9.50
CA GLN A 381 -8.17 -14.90 9.95
C GLN A 381 -7.79 -15.46 11.33
N GLY A 382 -8.65 -16.29 11.95
CA GLY A 382 -8.42 -16.88 13.28
C GLY A 382 -8.39 -15.86 14.41
N LYS A 383 -9.13 -14.75 14.29
CA LYS A 383 -9.17 -13.62 15.23
C LYS A 383 -10.48 -13.61 16.01
N ASN A 384 -10.41 -13.22 17.28
CA ASN A 384 -11.58 -13.15 18.18
C ASN A 384 -11.57 -11.94 19.13
N CYS A 385 -10.74 -10.92 18.86
CA CYS A 385 -10.82 -9.65 19.57
C CYS A 385 -10.17 -8.48 18.83
N GLY A 386 -10.54 -7.26 19.23
CA GLY A 386 -10.02 -6.01 18.70
C GLY A 386 -10.41 -5.79 17.24
N THR A 387 -9.73 -4.88 16.57
CA THR A 387 -9.99 -4.52 15.17
C THR A 387 -8.95 -5.07 14.21
N ILE A 388 -9.38 -5.51 13.03
CA ILE A 388 -8.53 -5.88 11.88
C ILE A 388 -9.09 -5.24 10.61
N SER A 389 -8.28 -5.12 9.54
CA SER A 389 -8.85 -4.79 8.22
C SER A 389 -9.57 -6.01 7.62
N ASP A 390 -10.63 -5.76 6.86
CA ASP A 390 -11.33 -6.76 6.07
C ASP A 390 -10.56 -7.21 4.79
N GLY A 391 -9.53 -6.46 4.39
CA GLY A 391 -8.81 -6.63 3.12
C GLY A 391 -9.40 -5.82 1.95
N CYS A 392 -10.54 -5.14 2.15
CA CYS A 392 -11.27 -4.32 1.18
C CYS A 392 -11.39 -2.85 1.62
N GLY A 393 -10.59 -2.41 2.60
CA GLY A 393 -10.51 -1.04 3.08
C GLY A 393 -11.36 -0.73 4.32
N ALA A 394 -12.27 -1.61 4.72
CA ALA A 394 -13.03 -1.47 5.96
C ALA A 394 -12.29 -2.07 7.16
N THR A 395 -12.84 -1.83 8.35
CA THR A 395 -12.34 -2.36 9.63
C THR A 395 -13.38 -3.28 10.25
N LEU A 396 -13.02 -4.56 10.43
CA LEU A 396 -13.80 -5.53 11.17
C LEU A 396 -13.54 -5.38 12.66
N ASN A 397 -14.60 -5.33 13.46
CA ASN A 397 -14.52 -5.47 14.91
C ASN A 397 -14.73 -6.96 15.27
N CYS A 398 -13.67 -7.61 15.75
CA CYS A 398 -13.68 -9.02 16.16
C CYS A 398 -14.17 -9.24 17.59
N GLY A 399 -14.67 -8.18 18.26
CA GLY A 399 -15.23 -8.23 19.61
C GLY A 399 -14.23 -7.94 20.72
N THR A 400 -14.64 -8.23 21.95
CA THR A 400 -13.85 -8.05 23.17
C THR A 400 -13.72 -9.38 23.91
N CYS A 401 -12.57 -9.61 24.54
CA CYS A 401 -12.35 -10.83 25.30
C CYS A 401 -13.21 -10.93 26.56
N SER A 402 -13.50 -12.17 26.97
CA SER A 402 -14.24 -12.46 28.19
C SER A 402 -13.49 -12.03 29.46
N THR A 403 -14.21 -11.82 30.56
CA THR A 403 -13.65 -11.47 31.87
C THR A 403 -12.49 -12.40 32.27
N GLY A 404 -11.32 -11.82 32.57
CA GLY A 404 -10.09 -12.56 32.88
C GLY A 404 -9.17 -12.84 31.68
N GLN A 405 -9.56 -12.42 30.47
CA GLN A 405 -8.72 -12.47 29.27
C GLN A 405 -8.33 -11.06 28.81
N THR A 406 -7.20 -10.94 28.10
CA THR A 406 -6.82 -9.72 27.36
C THR A 406 -6.66 -10.04 25.88
N CYS A 407 -6.85 -9.02 25.04
CA CYS A 407 -6.62 -9.15 23.60
C CYS A 407 -5.12 -8.98 23.32
N GLY A 408 -4.47 -10.02 22.80
CA GLY A 408 -3.08 -9.93 22.38
C GLY A 408 -2.92 -9.06 21.12
N GLY A 409 -1.71 -8.54 20.89
CA GLY A 409 -1.35 -7.79 19.67
C GLY A 409 -1.40 -8.60 18.36
N ASN A 410 -1.86 -9.85 18.42
CA ASN A 410 -2.17 -10.72 17.30
C ASN A 410 -3.69 -10.84 17.02
N ASN A 411 -4.52 -10.05 17.71
CA ASN A 411 -6.00 -10.09 17.68
C ASN A 411 -6.61 -11.42 18.16
N VAL A 412 -5.95 -12.08 19.13
CA VAL A 412 -6.44 -13.30 19.78
C VAL A 412 -6.50 -13.10 21.30
N CYS A 413 -7.60 -13.52 21.92
CA CYS A 413 -7.77 -13.50 23.37
C CYS A 413 -6.86 -14.53 24.06
N SER A 414 -6.11 -14.07 25.06
CA SER A 414 -5.32 -14.93 25.95
C SER A 414 -5.75 -14.73 27.41
N CYS A 415 -5.71 -15.80 28.20
CA CYS A 415 -6.03 -15.71 29.62
C CYS A 415 -4.93 -14.92 30.36
N THR A 416 -5.32 -13.94 31.16
CA THR A 416 -4.41 -13.11 31.95
C THR A 416 -4.44 -13.59 33.39
N PRO A 417 -3.36 -14.23 33.89
CA PRO A 417 -3.32 -14.71 35.26
C PRO A 417 -3.60 -13.59 36.26
N THR A 418 -4.48 -13.88 37.21
CA THR A 418 -4.73 -13.00 38.36
C THR A 418 -3.47 -12.89 39.25
N THR A 419 -3.50 -12.07 40.29
CA THR A 419 -2.45 -12.03 41.32
C THR A 419 -3.06 -12.23 42.70
N CYS A 420 -2.25 -12.73 43.64
CA CYS A 420 -2.67 -12.87 45.04
C CYS A 420 -3.18 -11.53 45.61
N ALA A 421 -2.46 -10.44 45.36
CA ALA A 421 -2.88 -9.09 45.78
C ALA A 421 -4.22 -8.66 45.15
N ALA A 422 -4.45 -8.94 43.86
CA ALA A 422 -5.71 -8.63 43.18
C ALA A 422 -6.92 -9.42 43.73
N GLN A 423 -6.70 -10.58 44.35
CA GLN A 423 -7.73 -11.34 45.08
C GLN A 423 -7.75 -11.08 46.59
N GLY A 424 -6.95 -10.12 47.09
CA GLY A 424 -6.84 -9.80 48.53
C GLY A 424 -6.21 -10.94 49.36
N LYS A 425 -5.36 -11.78 48.76
CA LYS A 425 -4.76 -12.96 49.38
C LYS A 425 -3.28 -12.73 49.69
N ASN A 426 -2.82 -13.21 50.84
CA ASN A 426 -1.43 -13.05 51.30
C ASN A 426 -0.81 -14.31 51.92
N CYS A 427 -1.42 -15.48 51.74
CA CYS A 427 -0.82 -16.76 52.13
C CYS A 427 -1.39 -17.99 51.39
N GLY A 428 -0.62 -19.08 51.40
CA GLY A 428 -1.02 -20.37 50.83
C GLY A 428 -1.06 -20.35 49.31
N THR A 429 -1.71 -21.34 48.70
CA THR A 429 -1.89 -21.44 47.25
C THR A 429 -3.33 -21.13 46.82
N ILE A 430 -3.48 -20.51 45.65
CA ILE A 430 -4.78 -20.23 45.00
C ILE A 430 -4.70 -20.57 43.50
N SER A 431 -5.83 -20.63 42.80
CA SER A 431 -5.83 -20.71 41.34
C SER A 431 -5.43 -19.37 40.71
N ASN A 432 -4.70 -19.41 39.60
CA ASN A 432 -4.36 -18.21 38.82
C ASN A 432 -5.48 -17.73 37.88
N GLY A 433 -6.62 -18.45 37.81
CA GLY A 433 -7.75 -18.18 36.91
C GLY A 433 -7.59 -18.75 35.49
N CYS A 434 -6.39 -19.24 35.14
CA CYS A 434 -6.00 -19.72 33.82
C CYS A 434 -5.52 -21.20 33.86
N GLY A 435 -6.08 -22.01 34.77
CA GLY A 435 -5.73 -23.44 34.92
C GLY A 435 -4.43 -23.73 35.69
N GLY A 436 -3.68 -22.71 36.09
CA GLY A 436 -2.51 -22.83 36.96
C GLY A 436 -2.79 -22.42 38.41
N THR A 437 -1.75 -22.40 39.23
CA THR A 437 -1.79 -21.94 40.63
C THR A 437 -0.81 -20.80 40.89
N LEU A 438 -1.08 -20.04 41.94
CA LEU A 438 -0.20 -19.01 42.50
C LEU A 438 0.16 -19.40 43.93
N SER A 439 1.39 -19.12 44.36
CA SER A 439 1.76 -19.15 45.77
C SER A 439 1.76 -17.72 46.30
N CYS A 440 0.95 -17.46 47.33
CA CYS A 440 0.76 -16.14 47.93
C CYS A 440 1.67 -15.90 49.14
N GLY A 441 2.62 -16.79 49.40
CA GLY A 441 3.56 -16.72 50.52
C GLY A 441 3.09 -17.47 51.77
N ALA A 442 3.76 -17.18 52.89
CA ALA A 442 3.47 -17.72 54.21
C ALA A 442 3.32 -16.58 55.22
N CYS A 443 2.57 -16.82 56.30
CA CYS A 443 2.30 -15.81 57.31
C CYS A 443 3.49 -15.55 58.23
N GLY A 444 3.49 -14.38 58.86
CA GLY A 444 4.52 -13.99 59.84
C GLY A 444 4.45 -14.80 61.13
N THR A 445 5.46 -14.63 61.99
CA THR A 445 5.48 -15.24 63.33
C THR A 445 4.25 -14.81 64.14
N GLY A 446 3.58 -15.78 64.77
CA GLY A 446 2.33 -15.53 65.51
C GLY A 446 1.06 -15.45 64.64
N GLN A 447 1.13 -15.84 63.36
CA GLN A 447 -0.03 -15.93 62.47
C GLN A 447 -0.14 -17.30 61.79
N THR A 448 -1.36 -17.70 61.47
CA THR A 448 -1.65 -18.86 60.60
C THR A 448 -2.36 -18.41 59.32
N CYS A 449 -2.23 -19.20 58.25
CA CYS A 449 -3.00 -18.95 57.03
C CYS A 449 -4.42 -19.47 57.22
N GLY A 450 -5.40 -18.56 57.23
CA GLY A 450 -6.82 -18.92 57.34
C GLY A 450 -7.33 -19.60 56.05
N SER A 451 -8.46 -20.30 56.16
CA SER A 451 -9.14 -20.99 55.04
C SER A 451 -9.49 -20.10 53.85
N ASN A 452 -9.52 -18.77 54.04
CA ASN A 452 -9.74 -17.78 52.99
C ASN A 452 -8.45 -17.27 52.30
N ASN A 453 -7.29 -17.91 52.50
CA ASN A 453 -5.97 -17.49 52.00
C ASN A 453 -5.53 -16.09 52.50
N VAL A 454 -5.91 -15.76 53.73
CA VAL A 454 -5.53 -14.53 54.44
C VAL A 454 -4.91 -14.89 55.79
N CYS A 455 -3.80 -14.27 56.14
CA CYS A 455 -3.16 -14.44 57.44
C CYS A 455 -4.02 -13.90 58.58
N VAL A 456 -4.23 -14.73 59.60
CA VAL A 456 -4.95 -14.39 60.84
C VAL A 456 -4.03 -14.60 62.03
N ALA A 457 -4.27 -13.87 63.12
CA ALA A 457 -3.52 -14.08 64.37
C ALA A 457 -3.73 -15.51 64.90
N SER A 458 -2.64 -16.18 65.26
CA SER A 458 -2.71 -17.49 65.92
C SER A 458 -3.44 -17.33 67.26
N ALA A 459 -4.53 -18.07 67.47
CA ALA A 459 -5.16 -18.15 68.77
C ALA A 459 -4.15 -18.69 69.80
N PRO A 460 -4.10 -18.15 71.04
CA PRO A 460 -3.13 -18.58 72.04
C PRO A 460 -3.36 -20.05 72.40
N SER A 461 -2.33 -20.88 72.21
CA SER A 461 -2.38 -22.32 72.51
C SER A 461 -2.33 -22.56 74.02
N CYS A 462 -3.49 -22.63 74.66
CA CYS A 462 -3.61 -22.97 76.08
C CYS A 462 -3.33 -24.46 76.31
N SER A 463 -2.21 -24.79 76.95
CA SER A 463 -1.80 -26.17 77.27
C SER A 463 -2.65 -26.79 78.41
N HIS A 464 -3.90 -27.13 78.10
CA HIS A 464 -4.86 -27.73 79.04
C HIS A 464 -4.80 -29.27 79.12
N ASN A 465 -3.68 -29.87 78.69
CA ASN A 465 -3.57 -31.30 78.38
C ASN A 465 -2.58 -32.04 79.31
N VAL A 466 -2.65 -31.75 80.60
CA VAL A 466 -1.80 -32.37 81.65
C VAL A 466 -2.65 -32.58 82.91
N CYS A 467 -2.41 -33.66 83.66
CA CYS A 467 -3.16 -34.04 84.86
C CYS A 467 -2.82 -33.18 86.10
N THR A 468 -2.84 -31.85 85.97
CA THR A 468 -2.36 -30.88 86.98
C THR A 468 -3.31 -29.70 87.15
N THR A 469 -3.43 -29.19 88.37
CA THR A 469 -4.25 -28.01 88.68
C THR A 469 -3.56 -26.69 88.29
N GLY A 470 -4.34 -25.62 88.08
CA GLY A 470 -3.83 -24.33 87.64
C GLY A 470 -4.87 -23.19 87.70
N ALA A 471 -4.55 -22.07 87.03
CA ALA A 471 -5.48 -20.95 86.88
C ALA A 471 -6.70 -21.33 86.03
N ALA A 472 -7.82 -20.61 86.21
CA ALA A 472 -9.03 -20.81 85.39
C ALA A 472 -8.74 -20.69 83.90
N LEU A 473 -9.33 -21.59 83.09
CA LEU A 473 -9.16 -21.58 81.64
C LEU A 473 -10.32 -20.83 80.97
N PRO A 474 -10.10 -20.09 79.87
CA PRO A 474 -11.21 -19.45 79.16
C PRO A 474 -12.15 -20.47 78.51
N ARG A 475 -13.48 -20.23 78.51
CA ARG A 475 -14.43 -21.10 77.78
C ARG A 475 -14.14 -21.22 76.26
N THR A 476 -13.42 -20.26 75.69
CA THR A 476 -12.97 -20.28 74.28
C THR A 476 -11.70 -21.09 74.04
N CYS A 477 -11.07 -21.66 75.09
CA CYS A 477 -9.83 -22.42 75.04
C CYS A 477 -9.90 -23.66 74.14
N SER A 478 -10.95 -24.47 74.32
CA SER A 478 -11.27 -25.60 73.44
C SER A 478 -12.72 -26.05 73.67
N GLY A 479 -13.25 -26.88 72.76
CA GLY A 479 -14.57 -27.48 72.92
C GLY A 479 -14.71 -28.28 74.23
N CYS A 480 -13.63 -28.95 74.67
CA CYS A 480 -13.57 -29.64 75.96
C CYS A 480 -13.76 -28.68 77.14
N VAL A 481 -12.97 -27.59 77.18
CA VAL A 481 -13.02 -26.63 78.30
C VAL A 481 -14.39 -25.96 78.38
N ASN A 482 -15.05 -25.69 77.24
CA ASN A 482 -16.43 -25.20 77.24
C ASN A 482 -17.42 -26.22 77.83
N THR A 483 -17.26 -27.52 77.52
CA THR A 483 -18.09 -28.60 78.09
C THR A 483 -17.88 -28.74 79.60
N VAL A 484 -16.64 -28.87 80.07
CA VAL A 484 -16.31 -28.96 81.51
C VAL A 484 -16.87 -27.76 82.25
N CYS A 485 -16.57 -26.54 81.78
CA CYS A 485 -17.08 -25.33 82.42
C CYS A 485 -18.60 -25.10 82.27
N SER A 486 -19.32 -25.96 81.55
CA SER A 486 -20.79 -25.98 81.54
C SER A 486 -21.38 -26.90 82.61
N GLN A 487 -20.60 -27.86 83.14
CA GLN A 487 -20.95 -28.71 84.26
C GLN A 487 -20.53 -28.01 85.57
N ASP A 488 -19.24 -27.69 85.74
CA ASP A 488 -18.75 -26.81 86.81
C ASP A 488 -18.23 -25.44 86.31
N PRO A 489 -18.98 -24.35 86.50
CA PRO A 489 -18.52 -22.99 86.19
C PRO A 489 -17.26 -22.54 86.92
N TYR A 490 -16.90 -23.14 88.07
CA TYR A 490 -15.71 -22.80 88.85
C TYR A 490 -14.41 -22.95 88.03
N CYS A 491 -14.38 -23.96 87.15
CA CYS A 491 -13.25 -24.28 86.27
C CYS A 491 -12.85 -23.16 85.29
N CYS A 492 -13.80 -22.30 84.91
CA CYS A 492 -13.56 -21.15 84.03
C CYS A 492 -13.63 -19.80 84.75
N ASN A 493 -14.21 -19.74 85.95
CA ASN A 493 -14.43 -18.49 86.68
C ASN A 493 -13.43 -18.26 87.83
N THR A 494 -12.83 -19.32 88.38
CA THR A 494 -12.01 -19.24 89.60
C THR A 494 -10.66 -19.95 89.46
N ALA A 495 -10.64 -21.27 89.27
CA ALA A 495 -9.42 -22.07 89.16
C ALA A 495 -9.70 -23.40 88.44
N TRP A 496 -8.69 -23.94 87.75
CA TRP A 496 -8.76 -25.27 87.15
C TRP A 496 -8.21 -26.30 88.15
N ASP A 497 -9.10 -26.88 88.97
CA ASP A 497 -8.71 -27.78 90.07
C ASP A 497 -8.84 -29.27 89.72
N SER A 498 -8.75 -30.14 90.74
CA SER A 498 -8.82 -31.59 90.57
C SER A 498 -10.20 -32.10 90.12
N LEU A 499 -11.28 -31.38 90.42
CA LEU A 499 -12.63 -31.70 89.91
C LEU A 499 -12.70 -31.39 88.42
N CYS A 500 -12.19 -30.23 87.99
CA CYS A 500 -12.07 -29.85 86.57
C CYS A 500 -11.26 -30.87 85.75
N VAL A 501 -10.17 -31.40 86.31
CA VAL A 501 -9.38 -32.49 85.69
C VAL A 501 -10.18 -33.80 85.61
N SER A 502 -11.01 -34.12 86.60
CA SER A 502 -11.86 -35.33 86.60
C SER A 502 -13.02 -35.24 85.60
N GLU A 503 -13.68 -34.08 85.48
CA GLU A 503 -14.69 -33.86 84.45
C GLU A 503 -14.06 -33.88 83.04
N ALA A 504 -12.88 -33.29 82.87
CA ALA A 504 -12.17 -33.32 81.60
C ALA A 504 -11.78 -34.75 81.18
N SER A 505 -11.44 -35.64 82.11
CA SER A 505 -11.18 -37.04 81.77
C SER A 505 -12.45 -37.79 81.36
N GLN A 506 -13.57 -37.55 82.04
CA GLN A 506 -14.88 -38.14 81.74
C GLN A 506 -15.46 -37.67 80.40
N TRP A 507 -15.43 -36.36 80.12
CA TRP A 507 -16.14 -35.77 78.98
C TRP A 507 -15.28 -35.55 77.73
N CYS A 508 -13.94 -35.57 77.84
CA CYS A 508 -13.03 -35.18 76.75
C CYS A 508 -11.99 -36.22 76.33
N ALA A 509 -11.91 -37.38 76.98
CA ALA A 509 -10.96 -38.46 76.67
C ALA A 509 -9.48 -38.01 76.59
N ILE A 510 -8.91 -37.60 77.74
CA ILE A 510 -7.52 -37.14 77.85
C ILE A 510 -6.54 -38.27 77.53
N ALA A 511 -5.99 -38.28 76.32
CA ALA A 511 -5.00 -39.25 75.87
C ALA A 511 -3.57 -38.86 76.31
N GLN A 512 -3.25 -39.03 77.60
CA GLN A 512 -1.88 -38.91 78.14
C GLN A 512 -1.56 -40.04 79.15
N PRO A 513 -0.34 -40.60 79.17
CA PRO A 513 0.04 -41.62 80.15
C PRO A 513 0.16 -41.03 81.56
N GLY A 514 -0.55 -41.60 82.54
CA GLY A 514 -0.38 -41.27 83.97
C GLY A 514 -1.65 -40.83 84.70
N CYS A 515 -2.70 -40.39 84.00
CA CYS A 515 -4.05 -40.31 84.58
C CYS A 515 -4.62 -41.74 84.68
N VAL A 516 -4.78 -42.29 85.89
CA VAL A 516 -5.23 -43.68 86.13
C VAL A 516 -6.54 -43.72 86.92
N THR A 517 -7.52 -44.49 86.43
CA THR A 517 -8.75 -44.84 87.17
C THR A 517 -8.66 -46.28 87.70
N PRO A 518 -8.59 -46.48 89.03
CA PRO A 518 -8.75 -47.80 89.63
C PRO A 518 -10.25 -48.13 89.83
N MET A 519 -10.78 -48.98 88.95
CA MET A 519 -12.17 -49.53 88.93
C MET A 519 -13.30 -48.49 88.83
#